data_AF-A0A5E4GPA5-F1
#
_entry.id   AF-A0A5E4GPA5-F1
#
_cell.length_a   1.000
_cell.length_b   1.000
_cell.length_c   1.000
_cell.angle_alpha   90.00
_cell.angle_beta   90.00
_cell.angle_gamma   90.00
#
_symmetry.space_group_name_H-M   'P 1'
#
loop_
_entity.id
_entity.type
_entity.pdbx_description
1 polymer ?
#
loop_
_entity_poly.entity_id
_entity_poly.type
_entity_poly.pdbx_seq_one_letter_code
_entity_poly.pdbx_strand_id
1 'polypeptide(L)' 'DGKTLDNELEVVEGMKLDRGYISPYFITNQNNQKCELENPLIIIHEKKISSINDVVKVLELVLQ' A
#
# COMPACT_ATOMS: atom_id res chain seq x y z
N ASP A 1 -11.34 -9.69 34.14
CA ASP A 1 -11.69 -8.27 34.39
C ASP A 1 -10.45 -7.39 34.39
N GLY A 2 -10.41 -6.35 33.56
CA GLY A 2 -9.45 -5.26 33.73
C GLY A 2 -8.68 -4.77 32.49
N LYS A 3 -9.34 -4.50 31.36
CA LYS A 3 -8.81 -3.59 30.31
C LYS A 3 -9.97 -2.93 29.56
N THR A 4 -10.70 -2.04 30.22
CA THR A 4 -11.79 -1.28 29.58
C THR A 4 -12.08 0.02 30.31
N LEU A 5 -11.05 0.86 30.53
CA LEU A 5 -11.25 2.20 31.10
C LEU A 5 -10.49 3.33 30.38
N ASP A 6 -9.74 3.02 29.30
CA ASP A 6 -9.12 4.07 28.48
C ASP A 6 -9.80 4.11 27.11
N ASN A 7 -10.41 5.26 26.79
CA ASN A 7 -10.93 5.51 25.45
C ASN A 7 -9.74 5.83 24.54
N GLU A 8 -9.33 4.88 23.71
CA GLU A 8 -8.31 5.10 22.68
C GLU A 8 -8.95 5.78 21.45
N LEU A 9 -8.58 7.03 21.20
CA LEU A 9 -8.96 7.75 19.98
C LEU A 9 -7.82 7.59 18.96
N GLU A 10 -7.96 6.67 18.00
CA GLU A 10 -7.01 6.54 16.88
C GLU A 10 -7.35 7.59 15.82
N VAL A 11 -6.55 8.66 15.75
CA VAL A 11 -6.65 9.65 14.67
C VAL A 11 -5.83 9.15 13.48
N VAL A 12 -6.49 8.96 12.34
CA VAL A 12 -5.82 8.61 11.08
C VAL A 12 -5.60 9.88 10.30
N GLU A 13 -4.34 10.29 10.17
CA GLU A 13 -3.96 11.34 9.22
C GLU A 13 -3.78 10.73 7.83
N GLY A 14 -4.54 11.24 6.86
CA GLY A 14 -4.50 10.77 5.48
C GLY A 14 -5.47 9.61 5.21
N MET A 15 -5.09 8.73 4.28
CA MET A 15 -5.91 7.60 3.85
C MET A 15 -5.27 6.29 4.28
N LYS A 16 -6.02 5.48 5.03
CA LYS A 16 -5.64 4.12 5.42
C LYS A 16 -6.36 3.13 4.50
N LEU A 17 -5.59 2.19 3.93
CA LEU A 17 -6.12 1.07 3.16
C LEU A 17 -6.04 -0.18 4.03
N ASP A 18 -7.13 -0.96 4.06
CA ASP A 18 -7.19 -2.18 4.89
C ASP A 18 -6.35 -3.34 4.32
N ARG A 19 -5.82 -3.21 3.10
CA ARG A 19 -5.00 -4.22 2.44
C ARG A 19 -3.54 -3.77 2.35
N GLY A 20 -2.64 -4.65 2.76
CA GLY A 20 -1.20 -4.48 2.62
C GLY A 20 -0.65 -4.88 1.23
N TYR A 21 0.67 -4.98 1.13
CA TYR A 21 1.36 -5.39 -0.09
C TYR A 21 1.09 -6.87 -0.46
N ILE A 22 1.02 -7.18 -1.75
CA ILE A 22 0.72 -8.53 -2.27
C ILE A 22 1.94 -9.46 -2.12
N SER A 23 3.15 -8.89 -2.22
CA SER A 23 4.41 -9.63 -2.23
C SER A 23 5.40 -9.01 -1.26
N PRO A 24 6.15 -9.79 -0.47
CA PRO A 24 7.15 -9.27 0.45
C PRO A 24 8.32 -8.57 -0.27
N TYR A 25 8.49 -8.82 -1.58
CA TYR A 25 9.50 -8.12 -2.38
C TYR A 25 9.24 -6.61 -2.52
N PHE A 26 8.06 -6.11 -2.11
CA PHE A 26 7.78 -4.67 -2.07
C PHE A 26 8.31 -3.96 -0.81
N ILE A 27 8.90 -4.68 0.15
CA ILE A 27 9.46 -4.08 1.35
C ILE A 27 10.69 -3.24 0.99
N THR A 28 10.63 -1.94 1.27
CA THR A 28 11.77 -1.01 1.10
C THR A 28 12.53 -0.82 2.41
N ASN A 29 11.88 -1.03 3.56
CA ASN A 29 12.49 -0.94 4.88
C ASN A 29 12.42 -2.29 5.60
N GLN A 30 13.54 -3.01 5.63
CA GLN A 30 13.60 -4.36 6.20
C GLN A 30 13.46 -4.40 7.72
N ASN A 31 13.79 -3.31 8.43
CA ASN A 31 13.74 -3.28 9.89
C ASN A 31 12.31 -3.30 10.43
N ASN A 32 11.41 -2.57 9.75
CA ASN A 32 10.01 -2.44 10.14
C ASN A 32 9.06 -3.22 9.21
N GLN A 33 9.60 -3.91 8.19
CA GLN A 33 8.84 -4.63 7.16
C GLN A 33 7.79 -3.75 6.47
N LYS A 34 8.13 -2.49 6.17
CA LYS A 34 7.24 -1.54 5.48
C LYS A 34 7.67 -1.27 4.05
N CYS A 35 6.67 -0.92 3.24
CA CYS A 35 6.85 -0.27 1.95
C CYS A 35 6.62 1.22 2.14
N GLU A 36 7.71 1.98 2.08
CA GLU A 36 7.75 3.44 2.22
C GLU A 36 8.17 4.02 0.86
N LEU A 37 7.31 4.82 0.24
CA LEU A 37 7.50 5.44 -1.07
C LEU A 37 7.30 6.96 -0.97
N GLU A 38 8.16 7.75 -1.58
CA GLU A 38 8.02 9.20 -1.68
C GLU A 38 7.39 9.61 -3.01
N ASN A 39 6.39 10.50 -2.97
CA ASN A 39 5.64 10.99 -4.14
C ASN A 39 5.21 9.87 -5.12
N PRO A 40 4.55 8.80 -4.66
CA PRO A 40 4.22 7.67 -5.51
C PRO A 40 3.11 8.03 -6.51
N LEU A 41 3.19 7.45 -7.70
CA LEU A 41 2.06 7.38 -8.62
C LEU A 41 1.09 6.29 -8.15
N ILE A 42 -0.21 6.60 -8.16
CA ILE A 42 -1.27 5.66 -7.75
C ILE A 42 -2.03 5.22 -9.00
N ILE A 43 -2.03 3.91 -9.27
CA ILE A 43 -2.82 3.31 -10.36
C ILE A 43 -4.12 2.77 -9.77
N ILE A 44 -5.25 3.26 -10.30
CA ILE A 44 -6.59 2.79 -9.92
C ILE A 44 -7.15 1.97 -11.09
N HIS A 45 -7.51 0.72 -10.82
CA HIS A 45 -8.06 -0.20 -11.81
C HIS A 45 -9.16 -1.07 -11.19
N GLU A 46 -10.26 -1.27 -11.92
CA GLU A 46 -11.47 -1.94 -11.40
C GLU A 46 -11.42 -3.47 -11.51
N LYS A 47 -10.70 -4.00 -12.52
CA LYS A 47 -10.66 -5.43 -12.79
C LYS A 47 -9.43 -6.10 -12.18
N LYS A 48 -9.45 -7.43 -12.10
CA LYS A 48 -8.27 -8.18 -11.67
C LYS A 48 -7.21 -8.15 -12.77
N ILE A 49 -6.05 -7.59 -12.45
CA ILE A 49 -4.84 -7.72 -13.27
C ILE A 49 -4.42 -9.20 -13.24
N SER A 50 -4.49 -9.86 -14.40
CA SER A 50 -4.20 -11.30 -14.52
C SER A 50 -3.03 -11.58 -15.44
N SER A 51 -2.70 -10.64 -16.33
CA SER A 51 -1.54 -10.69 -17.21
C SER A 51 -0.67 -9.47 -17.02
N ILE A 52 0.64 -9.65 -17.20
CA ILE A 52 1.58 -8.52 -17.17
C ILE A 52 1.31 -7.53 -18.31
N ASN A 53 0.83 -8.02 -19.46
CA ASN A 53 0.52 -7.22 -20.64
C ASN A 53 -0.49 -6.10 -20.34
N ASP A 54 -1.36 -6.29 -19.34
CA ASP A 54 -2.35 -5.30 -18.92
C ASP A 54 -1.68 -4.06 -18.25
N VAL A 55 -0.47 -4.23 -17.73
CA VAL A 55 0.24 -3.21 -16.93
C VAL A 55 1.50 -2.67 -17.62
N VAL A 56 2.06 -3.39 -18.62
CA VAL A 56 3.32 -2.99 -19.30
C VAL A 56 3.31 -1.52 -19.73
N LYS A 57 2.24 -1.08 -20.41
CA LYS A 57 2.14 0.31 -20.90
C LYS A 57 2.16 1.34 -19.77
N VAL A 58 1.57 1.01 -18.62
CA VAL A 58 1.56 1.91 -17.47
C VAL A 58 2.94 1.96 -16.82
N LEU A 59 3.64 0.83 -16.75
CA LEU A 59 5.02 0.80 -16.24
C LEU A 59 5.97 1.59 -17.13
N GLU A 60 5.81 1.52 -18.45
CA GLU A 60 6.58 2.33 -19.40
C GLU A 60 6.36 3.83 -19.16
N LEU A 61 5.11 4.26 -18.91
CA LEU A 61 4.78 5.65 -18.61
C LEU A 61 5.37 6.16 -17.29
N VAL A 62 5.55 5.28 -16.30
CA VAL A 62 6.12 5.63 -14.99
C VAL A 62 7.64 5.81 -15.06
N LEU A 63 8.31 5.15 -16.02
CA LEU A 63 9.76 5.19 -16.19
C LEU A 63 10.24 6.36 -17.08
N GLN A 64 9.34 6.95 -17.86
CA GLN A 64 9.60 8.12 -18.71
C GLN A 64 9.54 9.41 -17.91
#